data_AF-A0AAD2CJH5-F1
#
_entry.id   AF-A0AAD2CJH5-F1
#
_cell.length_a   1.000
_cell.length_b   1.000
_cell.length_c   1.000
_cell.angle_alpha   90.00
_cell.angle_beta   90.00
_cell.angle_gamma   90.00
#
_symmetry.space_group_name_H-M   'P 1'
#
loop_
_entity.id
_entity.type
_entity.pdbx_description
1 polymer ?
#
loop_
_entity_poly.entity_id
_entity_poly.type
_entity_poly.pdbx_seq_one_letter_code
_entity_poly.pdbx_strand_id
1 'polypeptide(L)'
;MDSAMSDAISSTSSQAKGNTKRSVDEDAANSLDIKPPAKKPRCKKRSLKAVDSSIQLPIDALGLVMEFLSPRQLFNLAFSCKTLQARITTPLVVKSALIHGGLPKQSMTELYQLMSNKAMHAPSPLRLLRLVNGKRCEFCRKSRVNIVRPKLGVFACWNCTACRMTKPWKYSWARRNKGIYDSIFVHPQVVSSEYAKCAYMWAKPRTDAFGEPIGCLATFGDLDRMFEHTRKGSSLTTYIEQNLLATTDTDGAYQEFNDSYSNALARSTEIATERFHKKVANKKTRTENKVAKVEKMTEDLRLMLNEPFRDMLLKKHQMKYDAWAIGISKLPVVRFDIAYVDKLLRPYIITPSKLRKKLLAEIANTINEIFSPLAKFSTLDFLSDEDPFDMALKTHFGTKFHDLPGLLGMVTEIEDCHVEAKKMVDERFFDRMEKGQLISALARLVQNDLSCILSLKPEDSVVRMRPTLVGAETTLARTVWLDSLTKEQKDNDQRFRQAYAIAMKVLPQAKQRLKDYRVWLQEKRPENWDRRLRALEKAYSYASMLPPLLAENLKALDKKVSTIVDYY
;
A
#
# COMPACT_ATOMS: atom_id res chain seq x y z
N MET A 1 -41.86 52.66 28.69
CA MET A 1 -40.50 53.20 28.59
C MET A 1 -39.94 52.75 27.26
N ASP A 2 -40.19 53.62 26.30
CA ASP A 2 -39.85 53.52 24.89
C ASP A 2 -38.34 53.53 24.68
N SER A 3 -37.86 52.84 23.66
CA SER A 3 -37.27 53.53 22.51
C SER A 3 -36.80 52.50 21.47
N ALA A 4 -37.38 52.62 20.29
CA ALA A 4 -36.84 52.11 19.05
C ALA A 4 -35.56 52.88 18.67
N MET A 5 -34.64 52.22 17.96
CA MET A 5 -33.79 52.86 16.96
C MET A 5 -33.54 51.90 15.80
N SER A 6 -34.17 52.25 14.70
CA SER A 6 -33.78 51.90 13.34
C SER A 6 -32.49 52.62 12.99
N ASP A 7 -31.62 52.03 12.16
CA ASP A 7 -30.88 52.80 11.17
C ASP A 7 -30.52 51.93 9.96
N ALA A 8 -30.85 52.49 8.81
CA ALA A 8 -30.58 52.00 7.48
C ALA A 8 -29.23 52.56 7.01
N ILE A 9 -28.43 51.74 6.33
CA ILE A 9 -27.35 52.23 5.47
C ILE A 9 -27.54 51.61 4.09
N SER A 10 -27.96 52.48 3.17
CA SER A 10 -27.86 52.31 1.72
C SER A 10 -26.63 53.07 1.26
N SER A 11 -25.73 52.41 0.54
CA SER A 11 -24.92 53.07 -0.50
C SER A 11 -24.38 52.05 -1.49
N THR A 12 -24.92 52.17 -2.70
CA THR A 12 -24.42 51.69 -4.00
C THR A 12 -22.97 52.10 -4.28
N SER A 13 -22.21 51.26 -5.00
CA SER A 13 -21.58 51.65 -6.28
C SER A 13 -20.82 50.49 -6.97
N SER A 14 -21.01 50.42 -8.30
CA SER A 14 -20.07 50.01 -9.39
C SER A 14 -19.37 48.64 -9.32
N GLN A 15 -19.78 47.66 -10.14
CA GLN A 15 -19.35 47.45 -11.55
C GLN A 15 -17.83 47.41 -11.76
N ALA A 16 -17.28 46.19 -11.82
CA ALA A 16 -16.09 45.86 -12.61
C ALA A 16 -16.28 44.48 -13.24
N LYS A 17 -16.72 44.46 -14.51
CA LYS A 17 -16.74 43.27 -15.37
C LYS A 17 -15.31 43.02 -15.87
N GLY A 18 -14.57 42.13 -15.20
CA GLY A 18 -13.31 41.58 -15.69
C GLY A 18 -13.57 40.49 -16.72
N ASN A 19 -13.45 40.83 -17.99
CA ASN A 19 -13.65 39.96 -19.14
C ASN A 19 -12.31 39.27 -19.49
N THR A 20 -12.03 38.11 -18.89
CA THR A 20 -10.79 37.36 -19.18
C THR A 20 -11.01 36.44 -20.38
N LYS A 21 -10.73 36.99 -21.56
CA LYS A 21 -10.61 36.29 -22.84
C LYS A 21 -9.35 35.42 -22.79
N ARG A 22 -9.50 34.11 -22.53
CA ARG A 22 -8.41 33.14 -22.72
C ARG A 22 -8.35 32.75 -24.19
N SER A 23 -7.24 33.08 -24.82
CA SER A 23 -6.83 32.60 -26.14
C SER A 23 -6.79 31.08 -26.14
N VAL A 24 -7.40 30.53 -27.19
CA VAL A 24 -7.25 29.15 -27.63
C VAL A 24 -6.18 29.24 -28.71
N ASP A 25 -4.97 28.85 -28.37
CA ASP A 25 -3.93 28.58 -29.36
C ASP A 25 -3.77 27.06 -29.50
N GLU A 26 -3.56 26.70 -30.75
CA GLU A 26 -3.49 25.38 -31.33
C GLU A 26 -2.24 24.63 -30.84
N ASP A 27 -2.42 23.40 -30.37
CA ASP A 27 -1.36 22.40 -30.39
C ASP A 27 -1.95 21.07 -30.85
N ALA A 28 -1.77 20.83 -32.14
CA ALA A 28 -2.01 19.57 -32.80
C ALA A 28 -0.88 18.57 -32.49
N ALA A 29 -1.22 17.29 -32.57
CA ALA A 29 -0.33 16.14 -32.70
C ALA A 29 0.36 15.58 -31.45
N ASN A 30 -0.39 14.79 -30.65
CA ASN A 30 0.01 13.41 -30.32
C ASN A 30 -1.14 12.64 -29.66
N SER A 31 -2.15 12.24 -30.44
CA SER A 31 -3.17 11.31 -29.97
C SER A 31 -2.61 9.88 -30.03
N LEU A 32 -1.94 9.46 -28.95
CA LEU A 32 -1.71 8.04 -28.71
C LEU A 32 -3.07 7.34 -28.64
N ASP A 33 -3.25 6.38 -29.52
CA ASP A 33 -4.44 5.55 -29.71
C ASP A 33 -4.73 4.71 -28.45
N ILE A 34 -5.31 5.34 -27.42
CA ILE A 34 -5.78 4.66 -26.21
C ILE A 34 -7.05 3.91 -26.62
N LYS A 35 -6.89 2.65 -27.02
CA LYS A 35 -7.99 1.70 -27.23
C LYS A 35 -8.95 1.79 -26.03
N PRO A 36 -10.26 2.03 -26.25
CA PRO A 36 -11.21 2.12 -25.18
C PRO A 36 -11.20 0.83 -24.34
N PRO A 37 -11.29 0.92 -23.01
CA PRO A 37 -11.26 -0.25 -22.14
C PRO A 37 -12.35 -1.23 -22.58
N ALA A 38 -11.93 -2.47 -22.85
CA ALA A 38 -12.79 -3.53 -23.34
C ALA A 38 -14.11 -3.56 -22.56
N LYS A 39 -15.23 -3.34 -23.26
CA LYS A 39 -16.58 -3.40 -22.70
C LYS A 39 -16.69 -4.70 -21.91
N LYS A 40 -16.90 -4.59 -20.59
CA LYS A 40 -17.10 -5.76 -19.71
C LYS A 40 -18.14 -6.67 -20.39
N PRO A 41 -17.86 -7.98 -20.55
CA PRO A 41 -18.80 -8.88 -21.21
C PRO A 41 -20.14 -8.76 -20.50
N ARG A 42 -21.15 -8.28 -21.24
CA ARG A 42 -22.53 -8.17 -20.77
C ARG A 42 -22.91 -9.57 -20.32
N CYS A 43 -23.04 -9.77 -19.01
CA CYS A 43 -23.42 -11.05 -18.43
C CYS A 43 -24.69 -11.50 -19.17
N LYS A 44 -24.58 -12.54 -20.01
CA LYS A 44 -25.73 -13.11 -20.73
C LYS A 44 -26.77 -13.42 -19.65
N LYS A 45 -27.87 -12.67 -19.63
CA LYS A 45 -29.00 -12.93 -18.74
C LYS A 45 -29.39 -14.37 -19.04
N ARG A 46 -29.04 -15.30 -18.14
CA ARG A 46 -29.57 -16.65 -18.19
C ARG A 46 -31.08 -16.48 -18.11
N SER A 47 -31.75 -16.74 -19.23
CA SER A 47 -33.20 -16.89 -19.26
C SER A 47 -33.52 -17.99 -18.26
N LEU A 48 -34.00 -17.60 -17.08
CA LEU A 48 -34.55 -18.54 -16.12
C LEU A 48 -35.73 -19.18 -16.85
N LYS A 49 -35.56 -20.43 -17.29
CA LYS A 49 -36.68 -21.24 -17.76
C LYS A 49 -37.73 -21.16 -16.65
N ALA A 50 -38.95 -20.75 -17.01
CA ALA A 50 -40.07 -20.72 -16.09
C ALA A 50 -40.16 -22.11 -15.44
N VAL A 51 -39.80 -22.19 -14.16
CA VAL A 51 -40.03 -23.39 -13.36
C VAL A 51 -41.54 -23.46 -13.20
N ASP A 52 -42.11 -24.62 -13.50
CA ASP A 52 -43.55 -24.90 -13.40
C ASP A 52 -44.12 -24.28 -12.11
N SER A 53 -45.07 -23.36 -12.27
CA SER A 53 -45.60 -22.48 -11.24
C SER A 53 -46.56 -23.17 -10.26
N SER A 54 -46.47 -24.50 -10.10
CA SER A 54 -47.44 -25.31 -9.35
C SER A 54 -47.07 -25.59 -7.90
N ILE A 55 -45.84 -25.32 -7.46
CA ILE A 55 -45.46 -25.51 -6.05
C ILE A 55 -45.88 -24.28 -5.24
N GLN A 56 -47.08 -24.32 -4.68
CA GLN A 56 -47.53 -23.35 -3.69
C GLN A 56 -46.83 -23.66 -2.35
N LEU A 57 -45.90 -22.80 -1.95
CA LEU A 57 -45.32 -22.86 -0.61
C LEU A 57 -46.39 -22.45 0.42
N PRO A 58 -46.68 -23.29 1.44
CA PRO A 58 -47.55 -22.89 2.54
C PRO A 58 -47.04 -21.60 3.18
N ILE A 59 -47.95 -20.69 3.52
CA ILE A 59 -47.58 -19.38 4.06
C ILE A 59 -46.76 -19.48 5.36
N ASP A 60 -46.95 -20.54 6.14
CA ASP A 60 -46.21 -20.76 7.38
C ASP A 60 -44.76 -21.20 7.12
N ALA A 61 -44.51 -21.93 6.02
CA ALA A 61 -43.15 -22.27 5.60
C ALA A 61 -42.34 -21.02 5.21
N LEU A 62 -43.02 -19.95 4.78
CA LEU A 62 -42.37 -18.70 4.41
C LEU A 62 -41.72 -18.01 5.62
N GLY A 63 -42.29 -18.17 6.82
CA GLY A 63 -41.68 -17.68 8.06
C GLY A 63 -40.28 -18.26 8.28
N LEU A 64 -40.11 -19.56 8.04
CA LEU A 64 -38.81 -20.24 8.13
C LEU A 64 -37.82 -19.72 7.09
N VAL A 65 -38.28 -19.49 5.85
CA VAL A 65 -37.44 -18.96 4.76
C VAL A 65 -36.98 -17.53 5.07
N MET A 66 -37.87 -16.70 5.63
CA MET A 66 -37.58 -15.29 5.94
C MET A 66 -36.38 -15.12 6.87
N GLU A 67 -36.14 -16.08 7.78
CA GLU A 67 -35.01 -16.03 8.72
C GLU A 67 -33.64 -16.09 8.05
N PHE A 68 -33.56 -16.66 6.85
CA PHE A 68 -32.30 -16.80 6.11
C PHE A 68 -32.08 -15.68 5.09
N LEU A 69 -33.09 -14.84 4.85
CA LEU A 69 -32.98 -13.74 3.91
C LEU A 69 -32.03 -12.66 4.43
N SER A 70 -31.26 -12.06 3.51
CA SER A 70 -30.51 -10.85 3.85
C SER A 70 -31.46 -9.71 4.20
N PRO A 71 -31.03 -8.70 4.99
CA PRO A 71 -31.90 -7.60 5.40
C PRO A 71 -32.60 -6.92 4.22
N ARG A 72 -31.94 -6.83 3.06
CA ARG A 72 -32.51 -6.23 1.84
C ARG A 72 -33.57 -7.10 1.18
N GLN A 73 -33.34 -8.42 1.13
CA GLN A 73 -34.33 -9.36 0.63
C GLN A 73 -35.55 -9.40 1.55
N LEU A 74 -35.31 -9.44 2.86
CA LEU A 74 -36.36 -9.39 3.87
C LEU A 74 -37.19 -8.10 3.74
N PHE A 75 -36.55 -6.95 3.56
CA PHE A 75 -37.24 -5.68 3.28
C PHE A 75 -38.11 -5.77 2.01
N ASN A 76 -37.54 -6.20 0.89
CA ASN A 76 -38.31 -6.29 -0.36
C ASN A 76 -39.49 -7.25 -0.24
N LEU A 77 -39.33 -8.36 0.48
CA LEU A 77 -40.39 -9.35 0.71
C LEU A 77 -41.46 -8.82 1.68
N ALA A 78 -41.07 -8.15 2.76
CA ALA A 78 -42.00 -7.55 3.71
C ALA A 78 -42.95 -6.54 3.06
N PHE A 79 -42.45 -5.78 2.08
CA PHE A 79 -43.22 -4.75 1.39
C PHE A 79 -43.86 -5.23 0.08
N SER A 80 -43.89 -6.53 -0.20
CA SER A 80 -44.63 -7.06 -1.36
C SER A 80 -46.13 -7.25 -1.06
N CYS A 81 -46.51 -7.59 0.19
CA CYS A 81 -47.91 -7.61 0.62
C CYS A 81 -48.07 -7.42 2.15
N LYS A 82 -49.27 -6.99 2.57
CA LYS A 82 -49.59 -6.71 3.99
C LYS A 82 -49.48 -7.94 4.90
N THR A 83 -49.80 -9.12 4.39
CA THR A 83 -49.72 -10.37 5.17
C THR A 83 -48.27 -10.69 5.53
N LEU A 84 -47.32 -10.49 4.61
CA LEU A 84 -45.89 -10.69 4.87
C LEU A 84 -45.32 -9.60 5.76
N GLN A 85 -45.82 -8.37 5.60
CA GLN A 85 -45.48 -7.27 6.49
C GLN A 85 -45.83 -7.59 7.95
N ALA A 86 -47.01 -8.17 8.20
CA ALA A 86 -47.47 -8.56 9.54
C ALA A 86 -46.68 -9.72 10.16
N ARG A 87 -45.96 -10.51 9.35
CA ARG A 87 -45.09 -11.61 9.81
C ARG A 87 -43.69 -11.14 10.19
N ILE A 88 -43.36 -9.85 10.00
CA ILE A 88 -42.06 -9.30 10.42
C ILE A 88 -42.04 -9.10 11.93
N THR A 89 -41.17 -9.85 12.61
CA THR A 89 -40.96 -9.76 14.05
C THR A 89 -39.58 -9.19 14.39
N THR A 90 -39.40 -8.70 15.63
CA THR A 90 -38.11 -8.21 16.13
C THR A 90 -37.01 -9.28 16.01
N PRO A 91 -37.22 -10.53 16.47
CA PRO A 91 -36.20 -11.59 16.36
C PRO A 91 -35.75 -11.83 14.92
N LEU A 92 -36.69 -11.80 13.97
CA LEU A 92 -36.41 -12.04 12.56
C LEU A 92 -35.46 -11.00 11.96
N VAL A 93 -35.71 -9.72 12.24
CA VAL A 93 -34.88 -8.61 11.74
C VAL A 93 -33.50 -8.63 12.38
N VAL A 94 -33.44 -8.84 13.70
CA VAL A 94 -32.18 -8.92 14.46
C VAL A 94 -31.31 -10.07 13.96
N LYS A 95 -31.89 -11.27 13.83
CA LYS A 95 -31.21 -12.47 13.31
C LYS A 95 -30.68 -12.25 11.89
N SER A 96 -31.52 -11.71 10.99
CA SER A 96 -31.12 -11.39 9.61
C SER A 96 -29.94 -10.40 9.58
N ALA A 97 -29.98 -9.33 10.39
CA ALA A 97 -28.91 -8.33 10.44
C ALA A 97 -27.58 -8.92 10.95
N LEU A 98 -27.62 -9.73 12.01
CA LEU A 98 -26.42 -10.27 12.64
C LEU A 98 -25.77 -11.39 11.81
N ILE A 99 -26.55 -12.35 11.28
CA ILE A 99 -26.04 -13.47 10.47
C ILE A 99 -25.38 -12.99 9.18
N HIS A 100 -25.94 -11.97 8.53
CA HIS A 100 -25.39 -11.44 7.27
C HIS A 100 -24.22 -10.48 7.49
N GLY A 101 -24.07 -9.92 8.70
CA GLY A 101 -22.93 -9.09 9.08
C GLY A 101 -22.91 -7.71 8.41
N GLY A 102 -21.73 -7.08 8.34
CA GLY A 102 -21.53 -5.77 7.70
C GLY A 102 -22.19 -4.60 8.43
N LEU A 103 -22.68 -3.61 7.67
CA LEU A 103 -23.30 -2.39 8.22
C LEU A 103 -24.62 -2.65 9.00
N PRO A 104 -25.48 -3.61 8.59
CA PRO A 104 -26.64 -4.02 9.38
C PRO A 104 -26.27 -4.50 10.78
N LYS A 105 -25.26 -5.37 10.90
CA LYS A 105 -24.76 -5.85 12.20
C LYS A 105 -24.26 -4.69 13.07
N GLN A 106 -23.46 -3.80 12.51
CA GLN A 106 -22.98 -2.61 13.23
C GLN A 106 -24.14 -1.74 13.73
N SER A 107 -25.13 -1.47 12.87
CA SER A 107 -26.32 -0.71 13.28
C SER A 107 -27.09 -1.40 14.41
N MET A 108 -27.19 -2.74 14.37
CA MET A 108 -27.87 -3.50 15.42
C MET A 108 -27.10 -3.47 16.75
N THR A 109 -25.76 -3.49 16.71
CA THR A 109 -24.92 -3.33 17.91
C THR A 109 -25.08 -1.96 18.54
N GLU A 110 -25.15 -0.88 17.75
CA GLU A 110 -25.42 0.47 18.25
C GLU A 110 -26.82 0.57 18.89
N LEU A 111 -27.82 -0.06 18.25
CA LEU A 111 -29.18 -0.12 18.81
C LEU A 111 -29.21 -0.93 20.11
N TYR A 112 -28.49 -2.05 20.20
CA TYR A 112 -28.43 -2.86 21.42
C TYR A 112 -27.92 -2.09 22.63
N GLN A 113 -26.89 -1.25 22.48
CA GLN A 113 -26.41 -0.41 23.59
C GLN A 113 -27.48 0.56 24.11
N LEU A 114 -28.33 1.08 23.21
CA LEU A 114 -29.40 1.99 23.59
C LEU A 114 -30.61 1.25 24.16
N MET A 115 -30.94 0.08 23.59
CA MET A 115 -32.06 -0.76 24.03
C MET A 115 -31.77 -1.43 25.38
N SER A 116 -30.53 -1.88 25.63
CA SER A 116 -30.12 -2.44 26.92
C SER A 116 -30.21 -1.41 28.05
N ASN A 117 -29.90 -0.16 27.73
CA ASN A 117 -29.96 0.95 28.67
C ASN A 117 -31.34 1.62 28.71
N LYS A 118 -32.32 1.13 27.92
CA LYS A 118 -33.65 1.77 27.75
C LYS A 118 -33.53 3.28 27.49
N ALA A 119 -32.59 3.69 26.63
CA ALA A 119 -32.23 5.10 26.41
C ALA A 119 -32.88 5.71 25.16
N MET A 120 -33.57 4.89 24.36
CA MET A 120 -34.30 5.30 23.16
C MET A 120 -35.68 4.65 23.12
N HIS A 121 -36.61 5.23 22.36
CA HIS A 121 -37.89 4.57 22.11
C HIS A 121 -37.70 3.23 21.39
N ALA A 122 -38.33 2.17 21.91
CA ALA A 122 -38.28 0.84 21.33
C ALA A 122 -38.84 0.86 19.89
N PRO A 123 -38.02 0.52 18.87
CA PRO A 123 -38.46 0.58 17.48
C PRO A 123 -39.32 -0.63 17.12
N SER A 124 -40.39 -0.41 16.34
CA SER A 124 -41.21 -1.47 15.76
C SER A 124 -40.39 -2.40 14.86
N PRO A 125 -40.81 -3.66 14.64
CA PRO A 125 -40.10 -4.58 13.73
C PRO A 125 -39.88 -3.99 12.33
N LEU A 126 -40.88 -3.29 11.79
CA LEU A 126 -40.79 -2.64 10.48
C LEU A 126 -39.83 -1.45 10.48
N ARG A 127 -39.75 -0.72 11.58
CA ARG A 127 -38.76 0.35 11.73
C ARG A 127 -37.36 -0.21 11.86
N LEU A 128 -37.14 -1.24 12.66
CA LEU A 128 -35.86 -1.93 12.74
C LEU A 128 -35.40 -2.36 11.35
N LEU A 129 -36.31 -2.94 10.56
CA LEU A 129 -36.03 -3.37 9.20
C LEU A 129 -35.66 -2.19 8.27
N ARG A 130 -36.26 -1.00 8.48
CA ARG A 130 -35.88 0.24 7.79
C ARG A 130 -34.50 0.76 8.23
N LEU A 131 -34.20 0.75 9.53
CA LEU A 131 -32.92 1.21 10.08
C LEU A 131 -31.75 0.38 9.55
N VAL A 132 -31.87 -0.94 9.53
CA VAL A 132 -30.80 -1.83 9.00
C VAL A 132 -30.63 -1.75 7.48
N ASN A 133 -31.64 -1.28 6.75
CA ASN A 133 -31.60 -1.09 5.29
C ASN A 133 -31.41 0.37 4.87
N GLY A 134 -31.23 1.27 5.83
CA GLY A 134 -31.08 2.70 5.58
C GLY A 134 -29.92 2.98 4.62
N LYS A 135 -30.12 3.93 3.71
CA LYS A 135 -29.05 4.45 2.82
C LYS A 135 -28.93 5.97 2.83
N ARG A 136 -29.95 6.64 3.37
CA ARG A 136 -30.06 8.10 3.39
C ARG A 136 -30.60 8.54 4.73
N CYS A 137 -30.18 9.72 5.15
CA CYS A 137 -30.65 10.37 6.36
C CYS A 137 -32.20 10.41 6.40
N GLU A 138 -32.80 9.93 7.48
CA GLU A 138 -34.27 9.90 7.63
C GLU A 138 -34.88 11.32 7.71
N PHE A 139 -34.06 12.32 8.07
CA PHE A 139 -34.47 13.72 8.21
C PHE A 139 -34.34 14.52 6.92
N CYS A 140 -33.15 14.60 6.33
CA CYS A 140 -32.97 15.40 5.11
C CYS A 140 -33.24 14.62 3.83
N ARG A 141 -33.24 13.28 3.87
CA ARG A 141 -33.38 12.37 2.71
C ARG A 141 -32.39 12.60 1.56
N LYS A 142 -31.39 13.47 1.75
CA LYS A 142 -30.37 13.87 0.78
C LYS A 142 -29.04 13.16 1.05
N SER A 143 -28.50 13.34 2.25
CA SER A 143 -27.17 12.82 2.62
C SER A 143 -27.20 11.30 2.74
N ARG A 144 -26.17 10.64 2.20
CA ARG A 144 -25.93 9.22 2.42
C ARG A 144 -25.49 8.99 3.86
N VAL A 145 -26.04 7.94 4.45
CA VAL A 145 -25.70 7.44 5.78
C VAL A 145 -25.64 5.93 5.63
N ASN A 146 -24.74 5.29 6.37
CA ASN A 146 -24.48 3.85 6.22
C ASN A 146 -24.80 3.06 7.49
N ILE A 147 -24.85 3.72 8.65
CA ILE A 147 -24.99 3.10 9.96
C ILE A 147 -25.89 4.01 10.80
N VAL A 148 -26.68 3.42 11.68
CA VAL A 148 -27.37 4.13 12.76
C VAL A 148 -26.36 4.99 13.54
N ARG A 149 -26.72 6.22 13.87
CA ARG A 149 -25.82 7.10 14.61
C ARG A 149 -25.62 6.57 16.03
N PRO A 150 -24.37 6.38 16.46
CA PRO A 150 -24.06 6.03 17.84
C PRO A 150 -24.75 6.99 18.78
N LYS A 151 -25.22 6.46 19.90
CA LYS A 151 -25.97 7.19 20.94
C LYS A 151 -27.38 7.67 20.54
N LEU A 152 -27.68 7.92 19.26
CA LEU A 152 -28.96 8.52 18.87
C LEU A 152 -30.03 7.52 18.40
N GLY A 153 -29.65 6.31 18.00
CA GLY A 153 -30.61 5.26 17.60
C GLY A 153 -31.35 5.55 16.29
N VAL A 154 -30.87 6.52 15.49
CA VAL A 154 -31.52 6.99 14.26
C VAL A 154 -30.57 7.05 13.09
N PHE A 155 -31.11 6.99 11.87
CA PHE A 155 -30.31 7.02 10.66
C PHE A 155 -30.10 8.46 10.17
N ALA A 156 -29.16 9.19 10.78
CA ALA A 156 -28.98 10.63 10.57
C ALA A 156 -27.60 11.02 10.00
N CYS A 157 -27.57 12.05 9.15
CA CYS A 157 -26.31 12.67 8.72
C CYS A 157 -25.81 13.69 9.74
N TRP A 158 -24.51 13.97 9.73
CA TRP A 158 -23.87 14.88 10.69
C TRP A 158 -24.54 16.25 10.75
N ASN A 159 -24.86 16.85 9.61
CA ASN A 159 -25.50 18.17 9.56
C ASN A 159 -26.89 18.17 10.20
N CYS A 160 -27.68 17.10 10.04
CA CYS A 160 -28.96 16.99 10.73
C CYS A 160 -28.76 16.79 12.23
N THR A 161 -27.80 15.95 12.62
CA THR A 161 -27.44 15.74 14.02
C THR A 161 -27.06 17.06 14.69
N ALA A 162 -26.05 17.75 14.17
CA ALA A 162 -25.49 18.96 14.75
C ALA A 162 -26.45 20.17 14.73
N CYS A 163 -27.25 20.34 13.67
CA CYS A 163 -28.02 21.58 13.50
C CYS A 163 -29.51 21.44 13.88
N ARG A 164 -30.09 20.23 13.88
CA ARG A 164 -31.55 20.06 13.97
C ARG A 164 -32.01 19.10 15.05
N MET A 165 -31.13 18.21 15.49
CA MET A 165 -31.51 17.08 16.33
C MET A 165 -30.91 17.18 17.70
N THR A 166 -29.71 17.74 17.85
CA THR A 166 -29.12 17.98 19.17
C THR A 166 -29.04 19.46 19.50
N LYS A 167 -29.06 19.77 20.78
CA LYS A 167 -28.78 21.09 21.33
C LYS A 167 -27.62 20.98 22.32
N PRO A 168 -26.65 21.92 22.27
CA PRO A 168 -25.59 21.96 23.26
C PRO A 168 -26.13 22.51 24.58
N TRP A 169 -25.80 21.83 25.67
CA TRP A 169 -25.95 22.31 27.03
C TRP A 169 -24.55 22.61 27.60
N LYS A 170 -24.34 23.83 28.09
CA LYS A 170 -23.01 24.28 28.55
C LYS A 170 -22.86 23.99 30.05
N TYR A 171 -21.80 23.28 30.47
CA TYR A 171 -21.53 23.04 31.91
C TYR A 171 -21.38 24.34 32.73
N SER A 172 -21.02 25.44 32.09
CA SER A 172 -20.98 26.76 32.73
C SER A 172 -22.35 27.24 33.25
N TRP A 173 -23.46 26.64 32.80
CA TRP A 173 -24.80 26.96 33.29
C TRP A 173 -25.10 26.31 34.65
N ALA A 174 -24.40 25.23 35.02
CA ALA A 174 -24.58 24.53 36.29
C ALA A 174 -23.55 24.89 37.36
N ARG A 175 -22.97 26.10 37.34
CA ARG A 175 -21.89 26.50 38.29
C ARG A 175 -22.15 26.14 39.75
N ARG A 176 -23.40 26.21 40.22
CA ARG A 176 -23.79 25.90 41.62
C ARG A 176 -24.31 24.48 41.84
N ASN A 177 -24.65 23.76 40.77
CA ASN A 177 -25.38 22.49 40.82
C ASN A 177 -24.74 21.39 39.96
N LYS A 178 -23.44 21.50 39.71
CA LYS A 178 -22.72 20.65 38.75
C LYS A 178 -22.91 19.16 39.04
N GLY A 179 -22.85 18.74 40.31
CA GLY A 179 -22.98 17.33 40.70
C GLY A 179 -24.31 16.68 40.29
N ILE A 180 -25.43 17.42 40.34
CA ILE A 180 -26.74 16.88 39.95
C ILE A 180 -26.87 16.80 38.43
N TYR A 181 -26.37 17.79 37.69
CA TYR A 181 -26.37 17.71 36.23
C TYR A 181 -25.44 16.62 35.72
N ASP A 182 -24.26 16.46 36.33
CA ASP A 182 -23.33 15.38 35.99
C ASP A 182 -23.99 14.01 36.21
N SER A 183 -24.74 13.81 37.30
CA SER A 183 -25.47 12.54 37.52
C SER A 183 -26.57 12.30 36.48
N ILE A 184 -27.22 13.35 35.97
CA ILE A 184 -28.19 13.26 34.86
C ILE A 184 -27.49 12.84 33.56
N PHE A 185 -26.36 13.47 33.20
CA PHE A 185 -25.68 13.17 31.93
C PHE A 185 -24.99 11.80 31.89
N VAL A 186 -24.59 11.29 33.05
CA VAL A 186 -23.97 9.95 33.21
C VAL A 186 -25.03 8.84 33.30
N HIS A 187 -26.30 9.19 33.52
CA HIS A 187 -27.36 8.20 33.67
C HIS A 187 -27.55 7.37 32.39
N PRO A 188 -27.59 6.02 32.46
CA PRO A 188 -27.64 5.16 31.26
C PRO A 188 -28.81 5.42 30.31
N GLN A 189 -29.98 5.76 30.85
CA GLN A 189 -31.20 6.09 30.07
C GLN A 189 -31.16 7.50 29.44
N VAL A 190 -30.21 8.36 29.85
CA VAL A 190 -30.07 9.71 29.34
C VAL A 190 -28.94 9.74 28.33
N VAL A 191 -29.31 9.79 27.05
CA VAL A 191 -28.31 9.87 26.00
C VAL A 191 -27.72 11.29 25.93
N SER A 192 -26.44 11.39 26.23
CA SER A 192 -25.65 12.60 26.00
C SER A 192 -24.36 12.29 25.22
N SER A 193 -23.93 13.27 24.43
CA SER A 193 -22.59 13.25 23.82
C SER A 193 -21.81 14.47 24.27
N GLU A 194 -20.66 14.24 24.90
CA GLU A 194 -19.80 15.31 25.38
C GLU A 194 -18.84 15.74 24.27
N TYR A 195 -18.82 17.04 23.97
CA TYR A 195 -17.87 17.65 23.06
C TYR A 195 -17.59 19.10 23.46
N ALA A 196 -16.32 19.50 23.51
CA ALA A 196 -15.90 20.87 23.80
C ALA A 196 -16.56 21.50 25.06
N LYS A 197 -16.59 20.76 26.18
CA LYS A 197 -17.24 21.19 27.44
C LYS A 197 -18.74 21.53 27.27
N CYS A 198 -19.41 20.85 26.35
CA CYS A 198 -20.85 20.88 26.19
C CYS A 198 -21.38 19.45 26.14
N ALA A 199 -22.52 19.22 26.77
CA ALA A 199 -23.31 17.99 26.59
C ALA A 199 -24.35 18.24 25.50
N TYR A 200 -24.30 17.46 24.42
CA TYR A 200 -25.27 17.54 23.33
C TYR A 200 -26.37 16.51 23.58
N MET A 201 -27.61 17.01 23.69
CA MET A 201 -28.80 16.21 23.93
C MET A 201 -29.82 16.36 22.82
N TRP A 202 -30.70 15.37 22.71
CA TRP A 202 -31.82 15.38 21.76
C TRP A 202 -32.71 16.61 21.97
N ALA A 203 -32.94 17.40 20.93
CA ALA A 203 -33.48 18.76 21.07
C ALA A 203 -34.96 18.80 21.45
N LYS A 204 -35.77 17.93 20.84
CA LYS A 204 -37.24 17.86 21.00
C LYS A 204 -37.72 16.45 20.63
N PRO A 205 -38.84 15.97 21.22
CA PRO A 205 -39.47 14.71 20.79
C PRO A 205 -39.77 14.72 19.29
N ARG A 206 -39.65 13.57 18.63
CA ARG A 206 -39.89 13.43 17.20
C ARG A 206 -40.57 12.10 16.89
N THR A 207 -41.33 12.11 15.81
CA THR A 207 -41.94 10.92 15.20
C THR A 207 -41.37 10.71 13.80
N ASP A 208 -41.41 9.47 13.31
CA ASP A 208 -41.09 9.18 11.91
C ASP A 208 -42.27 9.44 10.98
N ALA A 209 -42.12 9.07 9.70
CA ALA A 209 -43.16 9.23 8.70
C ALA A 209 -44.43 8.38 8.96
N PHE A 210 -44.39 7.44 9.90
CA PHE A 210 -45.50 6.57 10.29
C PHE A 210 -46.07 6.94 11.67
N GLY A 211 -45.61 8.05 12.26
CA GLY A 211 -46.06 8.51 13.58
C GLY A 211 -45.39 7.81 14.75
N GLU A 212 -44.44 6.90 14.51
CA GLU A 212 -43.74 6.17 15.57
C GLU A 212 -42.73 7.09 16.27
N PRO A 213 -42.67 7.14 17.62
CA PRO A 213 -41.71 7.97 18.36
C PRO A 213 -40.27 7.50 18.14
N ILE A 214 -39.32 8.45 18.11
CA ILE A 214 -37.95 8.20 17.61
C ILE A 214 -36.89 8.88 18.44
N GLY A 215 -35.71 8.27 18.43
CA GLY A 215 -34.52 8.83 19.08
C GLY A 215 -34.53 8.59 20.58
N CYS A 216 -33.80 9.45 21.29
CA CYS A 216 -33.59 9.33 22.73
C CYS A 216 -34.86 9.66 23.52
N LEU A 217 -35.08 8.97 24.64
CA LEU A 217 -36.23 9.22 25.52
C LEU A 217 -36.17 10.62 26.16
N ALA A 218 -35.03 10.93 26.79
CA ALA A 218 -34.81 12.23 27.40
C ALA A 218 -34.39 13.27 26.36
N THR A 219 -35.08 14.41 26.38
CA THR A 219 -34.78 15.55 25.51
C THR A 219 -34.20 16.70 26.31
N PHE A 220 -33.68 17.71 25.61
CA PHE A 220 -33.16 18.93 26.20
C PHE A 220 -34.21 19.65 27.05
N GLY A 221 -35.50 19.56 26.68
CA GLY A 221 -36.60 20.16 27.46
C GLY A 221 -36.87 19.46 28.80
N ASP A 222 -36.36 18.25 28.99
CA ASP A 222 -36.56 17.46 30.20
C ASP A 222 -35.48 17.70 31.24
N LEU A 223 -34.36 18.32 30.87
CA LEU A 223 -33.19 18.53 31.74
C LEU A 223 -33.53 19.23 33.05
N ASP A 224 -34.18 20.40 32.97
CA ASP A 224 -34.49 21.19 34.16
C ASP A 224 -35.52 20.47 35.04
N ARG A 225 -36.42 19.67 34.44
CA ARG A 225 -37.42 18.88 35.17
C ARG A 225 -36.79 17.68 35.88
N MET A 226 -35.87 16.98 35.20
CA MET A 226 -35.05 15.92 35.80
C MET A 226 -34.23 16.49 36.97
N PHE A 227 -33.60 17.64 36.77
CA PHE A 227 -32.85 18.34 37.81
C PHE A 227 -33.73 18.66 39.03
N GLU A 228 -34.90 19.28 38.82
CA GLU A 228 -35.82 19.60 39.92
C GLU A 228 -36.35 18.36 40.64
N HIS A 229 -36.58 17.27 39.91
CA HIS A 229 -37.00 16.00 40.50
C HIS A 229 -35.90 15.40 41.39
N THR A 230 -34.66 15.35 40.89
CA THR A 230 -33.51 14.87 41.66
C THR A 230 -33.18 15.78 42.84
N ARG A 231 -33.33 17.10 42.70
CA ARG A 231 -33.13 18.08 43.78
C ARG A 231 -34.08 17.87 44.96
N LYS A 232 -35.29 17.36 44.70
CA LYS A 232 -36.28 17.00 45.75
C LYS A 232 -35.98 15.67 46.46
N GLY A 233 -34.85 15.02 46.13
CA GLY A 233 -34.45 13.74 46.72
C GLY A 233 -35.06 12.52 46.03
N SER A 234 -35.78 12.70 44.92
CA SER A 234 -36.33 11.58 44.14
C SER A 234 -35.29 11.01 43.17
N SER A 235 -35.42 9.72 42.83
CA SER A 235 -34.49 9.08 41.89
C SER A 235 -34.75 9.54 40.45
N LEU A 236 -33.68 9.66 39.65
CA LEU A 236 -33.81 10.02 38.24
C LEU A 236 -34.57 8.95 37.44
N THR A 237 -34.38 7.67 37.77
CA THR A 237 -35.10 6.54 37.17
C THR A 237 -36.62 6.71 37.32
N THR A 238 -37.07 7.11 38.52
CA THR A 238 -38.49 7.35 38.79
C THR A 238 -39.06 8.45 37.89
N TYR A 239 -38.31 9.54 37.65
CA TYR A 239 -38.74 10.58 36.71
C TYR A 239 -38.90 10.02 35.30
N ILE A 240 -37.91 9.26 34.81
CA ILE A 240 -37.89 8.73 33.45
C ILE A 240 -39.06 7.75 33.24
N GLU A 241 -39.29 6.84 34.17
CA GLU A 241 -40.39 5.87 34.13
C GLU A 241 -41.77 6.54 34.18
N GLN A 242 -41.96 7.54 35.05
CA GLN A 242 -43.25 8.19 35.24
C GLN A 242 -43.58 9.25 34.17
N ASN A 243 -42.58 10.03 33.72
CA ASN A 243 -42.84 11.25 32.95
C ASN A 243 -42.44 11.16 31.48
N LEU A 244 -41.40 10.38 31.15
CA LEU A 244 -40.92 10.28 29.77
C LEU A 244 -41.61 9.17 28.98
N LEU A 245 -42.58 8.49 29.61
CA LEU A 245 -43.24 7.32 29.05
C LEU A 245 -42.18 6.36 28.48
N ALA A 246 -41.08 6.16 29.24
CA ALA A 246 -40.25 5.00 29.05
C ALA A 246 -41.22 3.86 29.31
N THR A 247 -41.86 3.37 28.24
CA THR A 247 -42.92 2.36 28.29
C THR A 247 -42.48 1.40 29.35
N THR A 248 -43.21 1.39 30.46
CA THR A 248 -43.01 0.40 31.50
C THR A 248 -42.84 -0.91 30.77
N ASP A 249 -41.94 -1.79 31.21
CA ASP A 249 -41.60 -3.03 30.49
C ASP A 249 -42.81 -3.96 30.22
N THR A 250 -44.03 -3.53 30.54
CA THR A 250 -45.33 -4.11 30.23
C THR A 250 -45.48 -4.62 28.81
N ASP A 251 -44.82 -4.00 27.82
CA ASP A 251 -44.91 -4.45 26.42
C ASP A 251 -43.80 -5.44 26.02
N GLY A 252 -42.83 -5.72 26.90
CA GLY A 252 -41.75 -6.69 26.67
C GLY A 252 -40.81 -6.37 25.50
N ALA A 253 -40.99 -5.25 24.79
CA ALA A 253 -40.29 -4.96 23.53
C ALA A 253 -38.76 -4.79 23.69
N TYR A 254 -38.30 -4.18 24.81
CA TYR A 254 -36.86 -4.10 25.09
C TYR A 254 -36.26 -5.47 25.35
N GLN A 255 -36.94 -6.29 26.14
CA GLN A 255 -36.51 -7.64 26.47
C GLN A 255 -36.51 -8.53 25.21
N GLU A 256 -37.59 -8.51 24.41
CA GLU A 256 -37.67 -9.23 23.13
C GLU A 256 -36.48 -8.89 22.23
N PHE A 257 -36.14 -7.59 22.11
CA PHE A 257 -34.98 -7.15 21.33
C PHE A 257 -33.66 -7.67 21.91
N ASN A 258 -33.44 -7.48 23.21
CA ASN A 258 -32.18 -7.82 23.88
C ASN A 258 -31.91 -9.33 23.88
N ASP A 259 -32.95 -10.13 24.12
CA ASP A 259 -32.89 -11.59 24.06
C ASP A 259 -32.61 -12.07 22.63
N SER A 260 -33.34 -11.50 21.66
CA SER A 260 -33.10 -11.77 20.23
C SER A 260 -31.68 -11.44 19.80
N TYR A 261 -31.15 -10.31 20.26
CA TYR A 261 -29.80 -9.86 19.95
C TYR A 261 -28.76 -10.82 20.53
N SER A 262 -28.88 -11.16 21.81
CA SER A 262 -27.94 -12.03 22.52
C SER A 262 -27.91 -13.42 21.89
N ASN A 263 -29.09 -14.00 21.62
CA ASN A 263 -29.23 -15.30 20.98
C ASN A 263 -28.67 -15.32 19.54
N ALA A 264 -28.96 -14.29 18.75
CA ALA A 264 -28.49 -14.22 17.38
C ALA A 264 -27.00 -13.84 17.27
N LEU A 265 -26.42 -13.15 18.27
CA LEU A 265 -25.02 -12.77 18.27
C LEU A 265 -24.11 -14.01 18.31
N ALA A 266 -24.39 -14.95 19.21
CA ALA A 266 -23.63 -16.20 19.34
C ALA A 266 -23.65 -17.02 18.03
N ARG A 267 -24.83 -17.17 17.42
CA ARG A 267 -24.98 -17.84 16.12
C ARG A 267 -24.27 -17.08 15.00
N SER A 268 -24.30 -15.74 15.02
CA SER A 268 -23.61 -14.92 14.02
C SER A 268 -22.09 -15.07 14.09
N THR A 269 -21.53 -15.24 15.30
CA THR A 269 -20.09 -15.44 15.49
C THR A 269 -19.65 -16.80 14.96
N GLU A 270 -20.43 -17.87 15.20
CA GLU A 270 -20.17 -19.20 14.65
C GLU A 270 -20.24 -19.21 13.11
N ILE A 271 -21.27 -18.61 12.51
CA ILE A 271 -21.37 -18.51 11.05
C ILE A 271 -20.22 -17.67 10.48
N ALA A 272 -19.77 -16.64 11.21
CA ALA A 272 -18.64 -15.82 10.78
C ALA A 272 -17.31 -16.60 10.80
N THR A 273 -17.07 -17.41 11.82
CA THR A 273 -15.87 -18.28 11.90
C THR A 273 -15.92 -19.36 10.82
N GLU A 274 -17.05 -20.03 10.62
CA GLU A 274 -17.23 -21.03 9.54
C GLU A 274 -16.94 -20.41 8.16
N ARG A 275 -17.52 -19.23 7.87
CA ARG A 275 -17.26 -18.50 6.62
C ARG A 275 -15.79 -18.10 6.49
N PHE A 276 -15.12 -17.74 7.59
CA PHE A 276 -13.71 -17.42 7.59
C PHE A 276 -12.86 -18.65 7.25
N HIS A 277 -13.06 -19.78 7.94
CA HIS A 277 -12.37 -21.04 7.65
C HIS A 277 -12.61 -21.49 6.21
N LYS A 278 -13.85 -21.42 5.71
CA LYS A 278 -14.18 -21.75 4.31
C LYS A 278 -13.47 -20.83 3.32
N LYS A 279 -13.33 -19.53 3.62
CA LYS A 279 -12.56 -18.59 2.78
C LYS A 279 -11.08 -18.93 2.77
N VAL A 280 -10.50 -19.26 3.92
CA VAL A 280 -9.09 -19.68 4.05
C VAL A 280 -8.84 -20.98 3.29
N ALA A 281 -9.69 -21.99 3.47
CA ALA A 281 -9.60 -23.27 2.76
C ALA A 281 -9.71 -23.08 1.23
N ASN A 282 -10.73 -22.38 0.75
CA ASN A 282 -10.89 -22.07 -0.67
C ASN A 282 -9.69 -21.30 -1.25
N LYS A 283 -9.09 -20.41 -0.45
CA LYS A 283 -7.89 -19.67 -0.86
C LYS A 283 -6.68 -20.58 -0.96
N LYS A 284 -6.46 -21.45 0.04
CA LYS A 284 -5.39 -22.46 0.03
C LYS A 284 -5.48 -23.33 -1.22
N THR A 285 -6.64 -23.91 -1.49
CA THR A 285 -6.89 -24.73 -2.69
C THR A 285 -6.65 -23.95 -3.99
N ARG A 286 -7.03 -22.66 -4.06
CA ARG A 286 -6.74 -21.81 -5.23
C ARG A 286 -5.25 -21.56 -5.41
N THR A 287 -4.51 -21.34 -4.32
CA THR A 287 -3.06 -21.16 -4.37
C THR A 287 -2.36 -22.44 -4.81
N GLU A 288 -2.71 -23.59 -4.23
CA GLU A 288 -2.17 -24.91 -4.62
C GLU A 288 -2.42 -25.21 -6.10
N ASN A 289 -3.65 -25.00 -6.57
CA ASN A 289 -3.99 -25.13 -7.99
C ASN A 289 -3.22 -24.17 -8.90
N LYS A 290 -2.88 -22.97 -8.40
CA LYS A 290 -2.06 -22.00 -9.14
C LYS A 290 -0.60 -22.44 -9.19
N VAL A 291 -0.05 -22.93 -8.06
CA VAL A 291 1.31 -23.50 -8.00
C VAL A 291 1.42 -24.67 -8.95
N ALA A 292 0.53 -25.66 -8.90
CA ALA A 292 0.55 -26.83 -9.78
C ALA A 292 0.54 -26.44 -11.28
N LYS A 293 -0.21 -25.39 -11.65
CA LYS A 293 -0.21 -24.87 -13.02
C LYS A 293 1.11 -24.20 -13.40
N VAL A 294 1.71 -23.44 -12.49
CA VAL A 294 3.03 -22.82 -12.71
C VAL A 294 4.12 -23.88 -12.78
N GLU A 295 4.06 -24.93 -11.95
CA GLU A 295 4.97 -26.07 -12.01
C GLU A 295 4.89 -26.76 -13.38
N LYS A 296 3.68 -27.13 -13.83
CA LYS A 296 3.49 -27.71 -15.15
C LYS A 296 4.01 -26.81 -16.27
N MET A 297 3.70 -25.52 -16.22
CA MET A 297 4.23 -24.52 -17.16
C MET A 297 5.77 -24.47 -17.16
N THR A 298 6.38 -24.54 -15.98
CA THR A 298 7.84 -24.50 -15.84
C THR A 298 8.45 -25.75 -16.46
N GLU A 299 7.85 -26.92 -16.25
CA GLU A 299 8.31 -28.17 -16.85
C GLU A 299 8.14 -28.17 -18.38
N ASP A 300 6.99 -27.71 -18.89
CA ASP A 300 6.75 -27.57 -20.33
C ASP A 300 7.77 -26.59 -20.96
N LEU A 301 8.10 -25.49 -20.27
CA LEU A 301 9.13 -24.54 -20.70
C LEU A 301 10.51 -25.17 -20.67
N ARG A 302 10.83 -25.93 -19.60
CA ARG A 302 12.10 -26.63 -19.43
C ARG A 302 12.40 -27.45 -20.67
N LEU A 303 11.46 -28.25 -21.15
CA LEU A 303 11.60 -29.09 -22.35
C LEU A 303 11.88 -28.32 -23.65
N MET A 304 11.54 -27.02 -23.72
CA MET A 304 11.76 -26.16 -24.89
C MET A 304 13.04 -25.32 -24.82
N LEU A 305 13.70 -25.27 -23.65
CA LEU A 305 14.96 -24.55 -23.48
C LEU A 305 16.16 -25.41 -23.91
N ASN A 306 17.14 -24.74 -24.51
CA ASN A 306 18.40 -25.35 -24.94
C ASN A 306 19.33 -25.60 -23.74
N GLU A 307 20.09 -26.70 -23.80
CA GLU A 307 21.23 -26.91 -22.90
C GLU A 307 22.38 -25.94 -23.24
N PRO A 308 23.18 -25.48 -22.27
CA PRO A 308 23.23 -25.86 -20.84
C PRO A 308 22.33 -25.01 -19.91
N PHE A 309 21.46 -24.16 -20.47
CA PHE A 309 20.80 -23.10 -19.70
C PHE A 309 19.59 -23.58 -18.88
N ARG A 310 18.98 -24.68 -19.31
CA ARG A 310 17.66 -25.18 -18.90
C ARG A 310 17.40 -25.13 -17.38
N ASP A 311 18.25 -25.76 -16.59
CA ASP A 311 18.00 -25.94 -15.15
C ASP A 311 18.28 -24.67 -14.34
N MET A 312 19.30 -23.94 -14.76
CA MET A 312 19.71 -22.70 -14.10
C MET A 312 18.71 -21.57 -14.34
N LEU A 313 18.19 -21.42 -15.56
CA LEU A 313 17.23 -20.34 -15.88
C LEU A 313 15.91 -20.48 -15.14
N LEU A 314 15.51 -21.72 -14.86
CA LEU A 314 14.24 -22.04 -14.23
C LEU A 314 14.34 -22.24 -12.72
N LYS A 315 15.52 -21.96 -12.13
CA LYS A 315 15.69 -21.90 -10.68
C LYS A 315 14.75 -20.84 -10.10
N LYS A 316 13.96 -21.27 -9.13
CA LYS A 316 12.83 -20.49 -8.60
C LYS A 316 12.67 -20.69 -7.11
N HIS A 317 12.05 -19.70 -6.47
CA HIS A 317 11.71 -19.72 -5.06
C HIS A 317 10.20 -19.55 -4.89
N GLN A 318 9.61 -20.37 -4.03
CA GLN A 318 8.22 -20.19 -3.64
C GLN A 318 8.12 -18.98 -2.70
N MET A 319 7.24 -18.05 -3.05
CA MET A 319 7.01 -16.87 -2.22
C MET A 319 6.10 -17.26 -1.04
N LYS A 320 6.65 -17.19 0.18
CA LYS A 320 5.85 -17.28 1.40
C LYS A 320 5.19 -15.93 1.61
N TYR A 321 3.89 -15.85 1.36
CA TYR A 321 3.11 -14.66 1.72
C TYR A 321 2.64 -14.79 3.15
N ASP A 322 2.96 -13.78 3.95
CA ASP A 322 2.35 -13.64 5.26
C ASP A 322 0.83 -13.44 5.13
N ALA A 323 0.11 -13.81 6.19
CA ALA A 323 -1.34 -13.70 6.26
C ALA A 323 -1.85 -12.24 6.07
N TRP A 324 -1.02 -11.21 6.18
CA TRP A 324 -1.45 -9.83 5.92
C TRP A 324 -1.48 -9.47 4.43
N ALA A 325 -0.76 -10.19 3.55
CA ALA A 325 -0.84 -10.02 2.10
C ALA A 325 -2.12 -10.62 1.48
N ILE A 326 -3.11 -10.98 2.32
CA ILE A 326 -4.26 -11.78 1.92
C ILE A 326 -5.13 -11.14 0.82
N GLY A 327 -5.09 -9.81 0.68
CA GLY A 327 -5.88 -9.06 -0.31
C GLY A 327 -5.34 -9.05 -1.74
N ILE A 328 -4.08 -9.42 -1.98
CA ILE A 328 -3.44 -9.21 -3.28
C ILE A 328 -3.45 -10.52 -4.07
N SER A 329 -4.61 -10.89 -4.61
CA SER A 329 -4.77 -12.01 -5.58
C SER A 329 -3.86 -11.92 -6.81
N LYS A 330 -3.18 -10.78 -6.99
CA LYS A 330 -2.28 -10.45 -8.09
C LYS A 330 -0.80 -10.76 -7.81
N LEU A 331 -0.44 -11.28 -6.63
CA LEU A 331 0.98 -11.59 -6.36
C LEU A 331 1.42 -12.91 -7.03
N PRO A 332 2.68 -12.98 -7.50
CA PRO A 332 3.23 -14.16 -8.18
C PRO A 332 3.69 -15.23 -7.18
N VAL A 333 3.02 -16.38 -7.16
CA VAL A 333 3.27 -17.45 -6.16
C VAL A 333 4.70 -18.01 -6.21
N VAL A 334 5.37 -17.80 -7.33
CA VAL A 334 6.74 -18.22 -7.61
C VAL A 334 7.49 -17.01 -8.15
N ARG A 335 8.78 -16.89 -7.80
CA ARG A 335 9.70 -15.92 -8.39
C ARG A 335 10.90 -16.67 -8.97
N PHE A 336 11.32 -16.29 -10.18
CA PHE A 336 12.52 -16.86 -10.80
C PHE A 336 13.77 -16.10 -10.35
N ASP A 337 14.90 -16.79 -10.26
CA ASP A 337 16.16 -16.19 -9.80
C ASP A 337 16.68 -15.15 -10.80
N ILE A 338 16.50 -15.39 -12.09
CA ILE A 338 16.96 -14.47 -13.12
C ILE A 338 15.87 -13.44 -13.40
N ALA A 339 16.19 -12.17 -13.16
CA ALA A 339 15.23 -11.06 -13.22
C ALA A 339 14.54 -10.95 -14.59
N TYR A 340 15.28 -11.18 -15.68
CA TYR A 340 14.74 -11.18 -17.03
C TYR A 340 13.65 -12.26 -17.21
N VAL A 341 13.95 -13.50 -16.82
CA VAL A 341 13.01 -14.63 -16.87
C VAL A 341 11.81 -14.38 -15.97
N ASP A 342 12.02 -13.86 -14.74
CA ASP A 342 10.94 -13.48 -13.83
C ASP A 342 10.00 -12.46 -14.49
N LYS A 343 10.55 -11.39 -15.09
CA LYS A 343 9.76 -10.35 -15.77
C LYS A 343 8.96 -10.92 -16.94
N LEU A 344 9.60 -11.75 -17.76
CA LEU A 344 8.96 -12.36 -18.94
C LEU A 344 7.81 -13.30 -18.53
N LEU A 345 8.00 -14.09 -17.48
CA LEU A 345 7.01 -15.07 -17.02
C LEU A 345 5.98 -14.48 -16.04
N ARG A 346 6.26 -13.37 -15.36
CA ARG A 346 5.41 -12.79 -14.30
C ARG A 346 3.93 -12.63 -14.68
N PRO A 347 3.55 -12.12 -15.87
CA PRO A 347 2.14 -12.02 -16.26
C PRO A 347 1.42 -13.37 -16.25
N TYR A 348 2.14 -14.44 -16.60
CA TYR A 348 1.65 -15.81 -16.68
C TYR A 348 1.74 -16.53 -15.33
N ILE A 349 2.72 -16.23 -14.48
CA ILE A 349 2.72 -16.70 -13.09
C ILE A 349 1.51 -16.15 -12.34
N ILE A 350 1.14 -14.87 -12.58
CA ILE A 350 -0.03 -14.26 -11.95
C ILE A 350 -1.32 -14.89 -12.49
N THR A 351 -1.40 -15.15 -13.79
CA THR A 351 -2.58 -15.74 -14.46
C THR A 351 -2.19 -16.90 -15.39
N PRO A 352 -1.92 -18.11 -14.86
CA PRO A 352 -1.39 -19.22 -15.68
C PRO A 352 -2.32 -19.66 -16.80
N SER A 353 -3.64 -19.46 -16.64
CA SER A 353 -4.63 -19.79 -17.67
C SER A 353 -4.53 -18.97 -18.96
N LYS A 354 -3.74 -17.88 -18.98
CA LYS A 354 -3.50 -17.10 -20.20
C LYS A 354 -2.38 -17.65 -21.06
N LEU A 355 -1.52 -18.49 -20.50
CA LEU A 355 -0.40 -19.05 -21.23
C LEU A 355 -0.89 -20.18 -22.14
N ARG A 356 -0.72 -20.01 -23.45
CA ARG A 356 -1.00 -21.01 -24.47
C ARG A 356 0.29 -21.69 -24.89
N LYS A 357 0.23 -22.93 -25.39
CA LYS A 357 1.41 -23.67 -25.87
C LYS A 357 2.24 -22.89 -26.90
N LYS A 358 1.59 -22.20 -27.85
CA LYS A 358 2.27 -21.34 -28.85
C LYS A 358 3.05 -20.20 -28.18
N LEU A 359 2.41 -19.50 -27.25
CA LEU A 359 3.04 -18.38 -26.52
C LEU A 359 4.18 -18.86 -25.61
N LEU A 360 4.06 -20.06 -25.04
CA LEU A 360 5.14 -20.68 -24.29
C LEU A 360 6.36 -20.98 -25.17
N ALA A 361 6.13 -21.47 -26.39
CA ALA A 361 7.19 -21.68 -27.37
C ALA A 361 7.84 -20.35 -27.82
N GLU A 362 7.05 -19.28 -28.02
CA GLU A 362 7.57 -17.93 -28.30
C GLU A 362 8.46 -17.41 -27.16
N ILE A 363 8.03 -17.60 -25.90
CA ILE A 363 8.81 -17.28 -24.71
C ILE A 363 10.10 -18.10 -24.65
N ALA A 364 10.01 -19.42 -24.92
CA ALA A 364 11.18 -20.30 -24.94
C ALA A 364 12.19 -19.86 -26.00
N ASN A 365 11.74 -19.53 -27.21
CA ASN A 365 12.58 -19.02 -28.28
C ASN A 365 13.24 -17.70 -27.88
N THR A 366 12.49 -16.77 -27.31
CA THR A 366 13.03 -15.49 -26.81
C THR A 366 14.14 -15.72 -25.78
N ILE A 367 13.92 -16.65 -24.83
CA ILE A 367 14.93 -17.02 -23.85
C ILE A 367 16.14 -17.65 -24.54
N ASN A 368 15.96 -18.61 -25.44
CA ASN A 368 17.06 -19.26 -26.14
C ASN A 368 17.87 -18.28 -26.99
N GLU A 369 17.22 -17.33 -27.66
CA GLU A 369 17.88 -16.29 -28.48
C GLU A 369 18.73 -15.36 -27.62
N ILE A 370 18.21 -14.92 -26.46
CA ILE A 370 18.92 -13.99 -25.57
C ILE A 370 20.07 -14.67 -24.82
N PHE A 371 19.89 -15.93 -24.45
CA PHE A 371 20.90 -16.68 -23.70
C PHE A 371 21.89 -17.43 -24.60
N SER A 372 21.61 -17.64 -25.89
CA SER A 372 22.56 -18.27 -26.81
C SER A 372 23.90 -17.51 -26.90
N PRO A 373 23.94 -16.16 -27.00
CA PRO A 373 25.18 -15.39 -26.92
C PRO A 373 25.94 -15.58 -25.61
N LEU A 374 25.28 -15.93 -24.50
CA LEU A 374 25.95 -16.10 -23.22
C LEU A 374 26.93 -17.28 -23.21
N ALA A 375 26.70 -18.32 -24.00
CA ALA A 375 27.67 -19.41 -24.14
C ALA A 375 28.99 -18.91 -24.75
N LYS A 376 28.91 -18.03 -25.75
CA LYS A 376 30.08 -17.36 -26.35
C LYS A 376 30.65 -16.28 -25.43
N PHE A 377 29.79 -15.68 -24.61
CA PHE A 377 30.22 -14.68 -23.64
C PHE A 377 31.05 -15.30 -22.52
N SER A 378 30.72 -16.52 -22.06
CA SER A 378 31.49 -17.21 -21.03
C SER A 378 32.89 -17.63 -21.47
N THR A 379 33.09 -17.90 -22.77
CA THR A 379 34.43 -18.21 -23.30
C THR A 379 35.27 -16.95 -23.52
N LEU A 380 34.64 -15.76 -23.50
CA LEU A 380 35.27 -14.47 -23.78
C LEU A 380 35.95 -14.41 -25.16
N ASP A 381 35.54 -15.27 -26.12
CA ASP A 381 36.16 -15.37 -27.45
C ASP A 381 35.93 -14.13 -28.33
N PHE A 382 35.00 -13.25 -27.93
CA PHE A 382 34.77 -11.98 -28.60
C PHE A 382 35.84 -10.92 -28.29
N LEU A 383 36.72 -11.19 -27.32
CA LEU A 383 37.85 -10.35 -26.97
C LEU A 383 39.08 -10.79 -27.78
N SER A 384 39.75 -9.83 -28.40
CA SER A 384 40.97 -10.08 -29.18
C SER A 384 42.14 -10.47 -28.27
N ASP A 385 42.93 -11.46 -28.70
CA ASP A 385 44.19 -11.80 -28.03
C ASP A 385 45.33 -10.84 -28.44
N GLU A 386 45.15 -10.01 -29.46
CA GLU A 386 46.15 -9.05 -29.93
C GLU A 386 46.01 -7.66 -29.27
N ASP A 387 44.79 -7.28 -28.88
CA ASP A 387 44.52 -5.98 -28.27
C ASP A 387 44.80 -6.00 -26.75
N PRO A 388 45.69 -5.13 -26.22
CA PRO A 388 46.08 -5.17 -24.81
C PRO A 388 44.91 -4.99 -23.82
N PHE A 389 43.88 -4.21 -24.20
CA PHE A 389 42.71 -4.01 -23.36
C PHE A 389 41.85 -5.28 -23.29
N ASP A 390 41.59 -5.90 -24.43
CA ASP A 390 40.82 -7.14 -24.51
C ASP A 390 41.54 -8.29 -23.80
N MET A 391 42.85 -8.41 -23.95
CA MET A 391 43.66 -9.39 -23.22
C MET A 391 43.56 -9.18 -21.70
N ALA A 392 43.66 -7.93 -21.23
CA ALA A 392 43.52 -7.58 -19.82
C ALA A 392 42.12 -7.94 -19.26
N LEU A 393 41.07 -7.70 -20.05
CA LEU A 393 39.71 -8.14 -19.73
C LEU A 393 39.61 -9.67 -19.67
N LYS A 394 40.17 -10.37 -20.66
CA LYS A 394 40.14 -11.83 -20.76
C LYS A 394 40.83 -12.47 -19.55
N THR A 395 41.99 -11.95 -19.13
CA THR A 395 42.67 -12.38 -17.91
C THR A 395 41.85 -12.12 -16.65
N HIS A 396 41.31 -10.90 -16.50
CA HIS A 396 40.55 -10.52 -15.30
C HIS A 396 39.26 -11.33 -15.15
N PHE A 397 38.50 -11.46 -16.24
CA PHE A 397 37.19 -12.10 -16.22
C PHE A 397 37.26 -13.61 -16.42
N GLY A 398 38.26 -14.15 -17.11
CA GLY A 398 38.44 -15.60 -17.27
C GLY A 398 38.68 -16.33 -15.95
N THR A 399 39.27 -15.64 -14.96
CA THR A 399 39.42 -16.16 -13.60
C THR A 399 38.17 -16.01 -12.73
N LYS A 400 37.19 -15.20 -13.15
CA LYS A 400 35.92 -14.98 -12.42
C LYS A 400 34.76 -15.75 -13.03
N PHE A 401 34.83 -16.05 -14.32
CA PHE A 401 33.82 -16.77 -15.08
C PHE A 401 34.33 -18.17 -15.43
N HIS A 402 34.50 -19.01 -14.41
CA HIS A 402 34.84 -20.41 -14.66
C HIS A 402 33.69 -21.16 -15.31
N ASP A 403 32.45 -20.73 -15.05
CA ASP A 403 31.24 -21.29 -15.63
C ASP A 403 30.10 -20.25 -15.69
N LEU A 404 29.04 -20.64 -16.39
CA LEU A 404 27.84 -19.84 -16.59
C LEU A 404 27.03 -19.62 -15.28
N PRO A 405 26.90 -20.62 -14.38
CA PRO A 405 26.38 -20.39 -13.03
C PRO A 405 27.12 -19.29 -12.26
N GLY A 406 28.45 -19.24 -12.32
CA GLY A 406 29.25 -18.19 -11.70
C GLY A 406 28.90 -16.80 -12.23
N LEU A 407 28.73 -16.66 -13.55
CA LEU A 407 28.32 -15.41 -14.18
C LEU A 407 26.95 -14.92 -13.70
N LEU A 408 25.95 -15.81 -13.68
CA LEU A 408 24.56 -15.47 -13.32
C LEU A 408 24.32 -15.42 -11.81
N GLY A 409 25.17 -16.11 -11.05
CA GLY A 409 25.24 -16.12 -9.60
C GLY A 409 26.06 -14.98 -9.01
N MET A 410 26.61 -14.07 -9.83
CA MET A 410 27.34 -12.91 -9.33
C MET A 410 26.42 -12.00 -8.51
N VAL A 411 26.68 -12.06 -7.21
CA VAL A 411 26.06 -11.23 -6.20
C VAL A 411 27.17 -10.38 -5.59
N THR A 412 26.98 -9.07 -5.48
CA THR A 412 27.87 -8.26 -4.64
C THR A 412 27.50 -8.48 -3.18
N GLU A 413 28.37 -9.12 -2.43
CA GLU A 413 28.37 -9.02 -0.97
C GLU A 413 28.78 -7.58 -0.63
N ILE A 414 27.87 -6.82 -0.03
CA ILE A 414 28.17 -5.49 0.51
C ILE A 414 28.46 -5.75 1.98
N GLU A 415 29.74 -5.68 2.37
CA GLU A 415 30.24 -6.17 3.66
C GLU A 415 29.69 -5.47 4.92
N ASP A 416 28.88 -4.39 4.83
CA ASP A 416 28.60 -3.57 6.03
C ASP A 416 27.14 -3.09 6.24
N CYS A 417 26.15 -3.69 5.60
CA CYS A 417 24.74 -3.39 5.93
C CYS A 417 23.78 -4.48 5.45
N HIS A 418 22.63 -4.63 6.10
CA HIS A 418 21.53 -5.56 5.73
C HIS A 418 20.87 -5.25 4.35
N VAL A 419 21.64 -4.75 3.39
CA VAL A 419 21.18 -4.41 2.05
C VAL A 419 21.14 -5.68 1.21
N GLU A 420 19.99 -5.94 0.60
CA GLU A 420 19.79 -7.04 -0.33
C GLU A 420 20.91 -7.06 -1.37
N ALA A 421 21.58 -8.19 -1.45
CA ALA A 421 22.74 -8.36 -2.31
C ALA A 421 22.33 -8.15 -3.79
N LYS A 422 22.95 -7.15 -4.44
CA LYS A 422 22.52 -6.70 -5.76
C LYS A 422 23.02 -7.68 -6.83
N LYS A 423 22.09 -8.33 -7.53
CA LYS A 423 22.42 -9.17 -8.70
C LYS A 423 23.00 -8.28 -9.80
N MET A 424 24.17 -8.66 -10.32
CA MET A 424 24.90 -7.88 -11.32
C MET A 424 24.38 -8.11 -12.75
N VAL A 425 23.75 -9.26 -12.98
CA VAL A 425 23.04 -9.57 -14.22
C VAL A 425 21.60 -9.08 -14.11
N ASP A 426 21.39 -7.81 -14.47
CA ASP A 426 20.07 -7.14 -14.51
C ASP A 426 19.53 -6.99 -15.93
N GLU A 427 18.36 -6.36 -16.10
CA GLU A 427 17.77 -6.14 -17.43
C GLU A 427 18.69 -5.35 -18.37
N ARG A 428 19.45 -4.40 -17.83
CA ARG A 428 20.35 -3.57 -18.63
C ARG A 428 21.53 -4.37 -19.17
N PHE A 429 21.98 -5.39 -18.43
CA PHE A 429 22.99 -6.32 -18.94
C PHE A 429 22.49 -7.00 -20.23
N PHE A 430 21.27 -7.55 -20.22
CA PHE A 430 20.68 -8.18 -21.40
C PHE A 430 20.42 -7.19 -22.53
N ASP A 431 19.95 -5.97 -22.23
CA ASP A 431 19.77 -4.91 -23.24
C ASP A 431 21.08 -4.57 -23.98
N ARG A 432 22.23 -4.66 -23.28
CA ARG A 432 23.56 -4.45 -23.90
C ARG A 432 23.97 -5.64 -24.76
N MET A 433 23.73 -6.86 -24.28
CA MET A 433 23.98 -8.09 -25.03
C MET A 433 23.20 -8.11 -26.35
N GLU A 434 21.90 -7.77 -26.33
CA GLU A 434 21.05 -7.71 -27.52
C GLU A 434 21.55 -6.68 -28.56
N LYS A 435 22.16 -5.58 -28.10
CA LYS A 435 22.76 -4.55 -28.97
C LYS A 435 24.17 -4.91 -29.47
N GLY A 436 24.69 -6.09 -29.13
CA GLY A 436 26.06 -6.50 -29.44
C GLY A 436 27.13 -5.71 -28.66
N GLN A 437 26.76 -5.04 -27.57
CA GLN A 437 27.65 -4.23 -26.74
C GLN A 437 28.24 -5.09 -25.60
N LEU A 438 29.04 -6.09 -25.97
CA LEU A 438 29.52 -7.14 -25.08
C LEU A 438 30.50 -6.60 -24.01
N ILE A 439 31.35 -5.61 -24.35
CA ILE A 439 32.24 -4.99 -23.36
C ILE A 439 31.43 -4.13 -22.39
N SER A 440 30.42 -3.42 -22.87
CA SER A 440 29.50 -2.68 -22.01
C SER A 440 28.75 -3.61 -21.05
N ALA A 441 28.36 -4.80 -21.51
CA ALA A 441 27.77 -5.84 -20.68
C ALA A 441 28.76 -6.35 -19.62
N LEU A 442 30.02 -6.62 -19.97
CA LEU A 442 31.07 -6.98 -19.00
C LEU A 442 31.30 -5.89 -17.96
N ALA A 443 31.45 -4.65 -18.40
CA ALA A 443 31.65 -3.51 -17.52
C ALA A 443 30.50 -3.39 -16.52
N ARG A 444 29.26 -3.67 -16.94
CA ARG A 444 28.08 -3.63 -16.05
C ARG A 444 28.21 -4.59 -14.87
N LEU A 445 28.82 -5.76 -15.09
CA LEU A 445 29.08 -6.76 -14.05
C LEU A 445 30.06 -6.30 -12.98
N VAL A 446 30.75 -5.18 -13.19
CA VAL A 446 31.61 -4.53 -12.20
C VAL A 446 31.20 -3.08 -11.99
N GLN A 447 29.91 -2.78 -12.16
CA GLN A 447 29.34 -1.43 -11.97
C GLN A 447 30.01 -0.35 -12.85
N ASN A 448 30.45 -0.72 -14.04
CA ASN A 448 31.24 0.07 -15.00
C ASN A 448 32.64 0.46 -14.51
N ASP A 449 33.14 -0.18 -13.45
CA ASP A 449 34.49 0.04 -12.92
C ASP A 449 35.42 -1.09 -13.34
N LEU A 450 36.12 -0.88 -14.47
CA LEU A 450 37.13 -1.81 -14.96
C LEU A 450 38.53 -1.43 -14.49
N SER A 451 38.66 -0.60 -13.46
CA SER A 451 39.98 -0.16 -12.99
C SER A 451 40.86 -1.30 -12.50
N CYS A 452 40.26 -2.43 -12.13
CA CYS A 452 40.95 -3.68 -11.80
C CYS A 452 41.89 -4.18 -12.90
N ILE A 453 41.61 -3.89 -14.18
CA ILE A 453 42.44 -4.36 -15.30
C ILE A 453 43.66 -3.44 -15.54
N LEU A 454 43.67 -2.24 -14.94
CA LEU A 454 44.81 -1.31 -15.00
C LEU A 454 45.93 -1.71 -14.04
N SER A 455 45.65 -2.59 -13.08
CA SER A 455 46.56 -3.00 -12.02
C SER A 455 47.32 -4.30 -12.32
N LEU A 456 47.26 -4.79 -13.56
CA LEU A 456 47.83 -6.09 -13.96
C LEU A 456 49.37 -6.06 -14.07
N LYS A 457 50.04 -6.07 -12.92
CA LYS A 457 51.26 -6.88 -12.75
C LYS A 457 50.96 -7.95 -11.70
N PRO A 458 50.61 -9.19 -12.11
CA PRO A 458 50.37 -10.29 -11.18
C PRO A 458 51.62 -10.60 -10.33
N GLU A 459 52.80 -10.35 -10.89
CA GLU A 459 54.10 -10.77 -10.34
C GLU A 459 54.52 -9.99 -9.09
N ASP A 460 54.01 -8.77 -8.88
CA ASP A 460 54.35 -7.96 -7.70
C ASP A 460 53.42 -8.22 -6.49
N SER A 461 52.39 -9.07 -6.65
CA SER A 461 51.36 -9.33 -5.62
C SER A 461 51.78 -10.34 -4.54
N VAL A 462 52.90 -11.04 -4.70
CA VAL A 462 53.39 -12.05 -3.74
C VAL A 462 54.24 -11.42 -2.62
N VAL A 463 54.69 -10.17 -2.79
CA VAL A 463 55.33 -9.45 -1.70
C VAL A 463 54.23 -8.97 -0.75
N ARG A 464 54.21 -9.50 0.48
CA ARG A 464 53.33 -9.06 1.59
C ARG A 464 53.55 -7.57 1.91
N MET A 465 53.10 -6.67 1.05
CA MET A 465 52.97 -5.26 1.38
C MET A 465 51.77 -5.08 2.32
N ARG A 466 51.88 -4.13 3.25
CA ARG A 466 50.82 -3.82 4.22
C ARG A 466 49.49 -3.56 3.47
N PRO A 467 48.34 -4.06 3.98
CA PRO A 467 47.01 -3.91 3.36
C PRO A 467 46.64 -2.48 2.96
N THR A 468 47.22 -1.47 3.62
CA THR A 468 46.98 -0.06 3.38
C THR A 468 47.50 0.45 2.02
N LEU A 469 48.61 -0.10 1.50
CA LEU A 469 49.22 0.36 0.25
C LEU A 469 48.48 -0.13 -1.00
N VAL A 470 47.95 -1.36 -0.96
CA VAL A 470 47.16 -1.96 -2.05
C VAL A 470 45.86 -1.16 -2.27
N GLY A 471 45.29 -0.60 -1.20
CA GLY A 471 44.10 0.25 -1.28
C GLY A 471 44.33 1.55 -2.05
N ALA A 472 45.48 2.22 -1.86
CA ALA A 472 45.76 3.50 -2.50
C ALA A 472 45.92 3.39 -4.02
N GLU A 473 46.63 2.36 -4.51
CA GLU A 473 46.80 2.15 -5.95
C GLU A 473 45.50 1.75 -6.64
N THR A 474 44.72 0.87 -6.02
CA THR A 474 43.39 0.48 -6.51
C THR A 474 42.46 1.68 -6.60
N THR A 475 42.50 2.56 -5.58
CA THR A 475 41.69 3.78 -5.56
C THR A 475 42.16 4.79 -6.62
N LEU A 476 43.46 4.93 -6.84
CA LEU A 476 44.01 5.78 -7.90
C LEU A 476 43.62 5.26 -9.29
N ALA A 477 43.76 3.96 -9.54
CA ALA A 477 43.36 3.32 -10.79
C ALA A 477 41.85 3.54 -11.05
N ARG A 478 41.01 3.37 -10.02
CA ARG A 478 39.58 3.66 -10.07
C ARG A 478 39.29 5.10 -10.45
N THR A 479 39.95 6.04 -9.81
CA THR A 479 39.77 7.48 -10.09
C THR A 479 40.20 7.84 -11.51
N VAL A 480 41.35 7.34 -11.99
CA VAL A 480 41.82 7.53 -13.37
C VAL A 480 40.84 6.92 -14.37
N TRP A 481 40.34 5.71 -14.09
CA TRP A 481 39.36 5.03 -14.92
C TRP A 481 38.06 5.83 -15.06
N LEU A 482 37.47 6.25 -13.93
CA LEU A 482 36.21 6.99 -13.93
C LEU A 482 36.34 8.34 -14.63
N ASP A 483 37.43 9.08 -14.40
CA ASP A 483 37.70 10.35 -15.11
C ASP A 483 37.80 10.12 -16.63
N SER A 484 38.56 9.09 -17.04
CA SER A 484 38.71 8.73 -18.45
C SER A 484 37.38 8.34 -19.09
N LEU A 485 36.53 7.62 -18.36
CA LEU A 485 35.20 7.23 -18.81
C LEU A 485 34.25 8.43 -18.96
N THR A 486 34.32 9.42 -18.08
CA THR A 486 33.44 10.62 -18.15
C THR A 486 33.74 11.53 -19.32
N LYS A 487 34.97 11.51 -19.84
CA LYS A 487 35.39 12.29 -21.02
C LYS A 487 34.80 11.73 -22.31
N GLU A 488 34.40 10.46 -22.32
CA GLU A 488 33.82 9.80 -23.49
C GLU A 488 32.29 9.80 -23.42
N GLN A 489 31.65 10.53 -24.34
CA GLN A 489 30.19 10.67 -24.37
C GLN A 489 29.47 9.53 -25.12
N LYS A 490 30.21 8.67 -25.83
CA LYS A 490 29.62 7.60 -26.63
C LYS A 490 29.13 6.46 -25.74
N ASP A 491 27.90 5.99 -25.97
CA ASP A 491 27.33 4.84 -25.25
C ASP A 491 27.53 3.54 -26.02
N ASN A 492 28.80 3.20 -26.30
CA ASN A 492 29.21 1.99 -27.00
C ASN A 492 30.50 1.39 -26.41
N ASP A 493 30.86 0.19 -26.87
CA ASP A 493 32.03 -0.54 -26.40
C ASP A 493 33.35 0.20 -26.65
N GLN A 494 33.42 1.01 -27.71
CA GLN A 494 34.61 1.79 -28.07
C GLN A 494 35.03 2.76 -26.96
N ARG A 495 34.08 3.30 -26.19
CA ARG A 495 34.38 4.22 -25.08
C ARG A 495 35.30 3.58 -24.04
N PHE A 496 35.16 2.28 -23.81
CA PHE A 496 35.93 1.56 -22.80
C PHE A 496 37.37 1.34 -23.25
N ARG A 497 37.57 1.04 -24.54
CA ARG A 497 38.90 0.96 -25.15
C ARG A 497 39.62 2.31 -25.11
N GLN A 498 38.91 3.39 -25.43
CA GLN A 498 39.44 4.74 -25.37
C GLN A 498 39.79 5.15 -23.94
N ALA A 499 38.88 4.90 -22.98
CA ALA A 499 39.12 5.15 -21.57
C ALA A 499 40.33 4.37 -21.04
N TYR A 500 40.50 3.11 -21.45
CA TYR A 500 41.68 2.31 -21.11
C TYR A 500 42.96 2.90 -21.70
N ALA A 501 42.96 3.28 -22.99
CA ALA A 501 44.12 3.88 -23.63
C ALA A 501 44.54 5.20 -22.97
N ILE A 502 43.57 6.03 -22.55
CA ILE A 502 43.82 7.25 -21.77
C ILE A 502 44.39 6.89 -20.40
N ALA A 503 43.76 5.96 -19.70
CA ALA A 503 44.17 5.54 -18.36
C ALA A 503 45.59 4.96 -18.35
N MET A 504 45.97 4.16 -19.35
CA MET A 504 47.31 3.58 -19.48
C MET A 504 48.40 4.64 -19.71
N LYS A 505 48.07 5.80 -20.31
CA LYS A 505 48.99 6.93 -20.45
C LYS A 505 49.09 7.74 -19.16
N VAL A 506 47.96 7.95 -18.48
CA VAL A 506 47.83 8.84 -17.32
C VAL A 506 48.30 8.16 -16.02
N LEU A 507 47.99 6.87 -15.84
CA LEU A 507 48.24 6.15 -14.60
C LEU A 507 49.73 6.08 -14.23
N PRO A 508 50.69 5.78 -15.14
CA PRO A 508 52.11 5.82 -14.81
C PRO A 508 52.58 7.20 -14.36
N GLN A 509 52.09 8.27 -15.00
CA GLN A 509 52.40 9.65 -14.61
C GLN A 509 51.85 9.95 -13.22
N ALA A 510 50.60 9.57 -12.95
CA ALA A 510 49.98 9.75 -11.64
C ALA A 510 50.71 8.95 -10.55
N LYS A 511 51.12 7.71 -10.82
CA LYS A 511 51.93 6.87 -9.91
C LYS A 511 53.29 7.51 -9.63
N GLN A 512 53.95 8.06 -10.66
CA GLN A 512 55.24 8.73 -10.47
C GLN A 512 55.09 10.00 -9.64
N ARG A 513 54.11 10.86 -9.97
CA ARG A 513 53.82 12.07 -9.19
C ARG A 513 53.45 11.77 -7.74
N LEU A 514 52.78 10.66 -7.49
CA LEU A 514 52.51 10.19 -6.14
C LEU A 514 53.79 9.81 -5.41
N LYS A 515 54.74 9.13 -6.06
CA LYS A 515 56.05 8.86 -5.47
C LYS A 515 56.80 10.15 -5.15
N ASP A 516 56.83 11.10 -6.09
CA ASP A 516 57.48 12.39 -5.91
C ASP A 516 56.86 13.17 -4.74
N TYR A 517 55.52 13.18 -4.65
CA TYR A 517 54.80 13.83 -3.56
C TYR A 517 55.07 13.17 -2.21
N ARG A 518 55.19 11.83 -2.16
CA ARG A 518 55.58 11.11 -0.94
C ARG A 518 56.97 11.53 -0.46
N VAL A 519 57.96 11.56 -1.36
CA VAL A 519 59.33 12.02 -1.04
C VAL A 519 59.28 13.46 -0.53
N TRP A 520 58.58 14.34 -1.25
CA TRP A 520 58.42 15.74 -0.85
C TRP A 520 57.78 15.90 0.53
N LEU A 521 56.73 15.13 0.84
CA LEU A 521 56.07 15.16 2.14
C LEU A 521 56.99 14.67 3.26
N GLN A 522 57.80 13.64 3.03
CA GLN A 522 58.79 13.15 4.00
C GLN A 522 59.85 14.21 4.30
N GLU A 523 60.34 14.90 3.27
CA GLU A 523 61.34 15.96 3.42
C GLU A 523 60.80 17.22 4.10
N LYS A 524 59.55 17.60 3.81
CA LYS A 524 59.00 18.89 4.25
C LYS A 524 58.18 18.84 5.54
N ARG A 525 57.60 17.69 5.89
CA ARG A 525 56.65 17.55 7.02
C ARG A 525 56.81 16.20 7.76
N PRO A 526 58.01 15.87 8.28
CA PRO A 526 58.25 14.58 8.94
C PRO A 526 57.35 14.36 10.17
N GLU A 527 57.00 15.43 10.89
CA GLU A 527 56.26 15.39 12.16
C GLU A 527 54.81 14.92 12.04
N ASN A 528 54.21 14.97 10.84
CA ASN A 528 52.79 14.64 10.59
C ASN A 528 52.60 13.63 9.45
N TRP A 529 53.67 12.95 9.05
CA TRP A 529 53.72 12.06 7.90
C TRP A 529 52.58 11.04 7.90
N ASP A 530 52.39 10.29 8.99
CA ASP A 530 51.40 9.21 9.05
C ASP A 530 49.95 9.71 8.94
N ARG A 531 49.63 10.87 9.54
CA ARG A 531 48.28 11.47 9.47
C ARG A 531 47.99 11.98 8.07
N ARG A 532 48.96 12.64 7.44
CA ARG A 532 48.84 13.16 6.07
C ARG A 532 48.81 12.05 5.02
N LEU A 533 49.56 10.97 5.23
CA LEU A 533 49.51 9.80 4.36
C LEU A 533 48.12 9.14 4.40
N ARG A 534 47.53 8.97 5.59
CA ARG A 534 46.14 8.46 5.73
C ARG A 534 45.10 9.39 5.11
N ALA A 535 45.27 10.71 5.23
CA ALA A 535 44.37 11.68 4.61
C ALA A 535 44.51 11.70 3.08
N LEU A 536 45.74 11.56 2.57
CA LEU A 536 46.01 11.38 1.15
C LEU A 536 45.36 10.09 0.62
N GLU A 537 45.46 8.99 1.38
CA GLU A 537 44.79 7.71 1.08
C GLU A 537 43.26 7.86 0.98
N LYS A 538 42.65 8.59 1.91
CA LYS A 538 41.21 8.94 1.84
C LYS A 538 40.89 9.89 0.69
N ALA A 539 41.78 10.84 0.40
CA ALA A 539 41.59 11.83 -0.65
C ALA A 539 41.54 11.20 -2.06
N TYR A 540 42.17 10.04 -2.28
CA TYR A 540 42.11 9.34 -3.56
C TYR A 540 40.71 8.87 -3.94
N SER A 541 39.79 8.76 -2.99
CA SER A 541 38.39 8.42 -3.27
C SER A 541 37.64 9.51 -4.05
N TYR A 542 38.24 10.70 -4.24
CA TYR A 542 37.63 11.82 -4.94
C TYR A 542 38.23 12.02 -6.33
N ALA A 543 37.42 11.84 -7.38
CA ALA A 543 37.79 12.09 -8.78
C ALA A 543 38.32 13.51 -9.05
N SER A 544 37.91 14.49 -8.23
CA SER A 544 38.30 15.91 -8.32
C SER A 544 39.77 16.19 -7.96
N MET A 545 40.52 15.17 -7.52
CA MET A 545 41.94 15.27 -7.19
C MET A 545 42.87 14.91 -8.36
N LEU A 546 42.35 14.28 -9.43
CA LEU A 546 43.20 13.86 -10.55
C LEU A 546 43.80 15.04 -11.34
N PRO A 547 43.05 16.11 -11.68
CA PRO A 547 43.63 17.27 -12.36
C PRO A 547 44.80 17.94 -11.61
N PRO A 548 44.73 18.23 -10.30
CA PRO A 548 45.89 18.79 -9.57
C PRO A 548 47.02 17.79 -9.33
N LEU A 549 46.77 16.48 -9.31
CA LEU A 549 47.82 15.45 -9.29
C LEU A 549 48.67 15.46 -10.57
N LEU A 550 48.04 15.77 -11.71
CA LEU A 550 48.70 15.79 -13.02
C LEU A 550 49.30 17.17 -13.37
N ALA A 551 48.74 18.26 -12.83
CA ALA A 551 49.15 19.63 -13.15
C ALA A 551 50.34 20.11 -12.29
N GLU A 552 51.50 19.43 -12.37
CA GLU A 552 52.87 19.79 -11.89
C GLU A 552 53.06 20.58 -10.56
N ASN A 553 52.03 20.79 -9.75
CA ASN A 553 52.04 21.74 -8.66
C ASN A 553 51.78 21.00 -7.35
N LEU A 554 52.85 20.41 -6.81
CA LEU A 554 52.82 19.67 -5.54
C LEU A 554 52.28 20.51 -4.38
N LYS A 555 52.43 21.85 -4.42
CA LYS A 555 51.86 22.76 -3.42
C LYS A 555 50.34 22.85 -3.52
N ALA A 556 49.78 22.83 -4.74
CA ALA A 556 48.33 22.81 -4.94
C ALA A 556 47.71 21.48 -4.45
N LEU A 557 48.42 20.37 -4.66
CA LEU A 557 48.06 19.08 -4.12
C LEU A 557 48.10 19.07 -2.58
N ASP A 558 49.19 19.55 -1.98
CA ASP A 558 49.34 19.66 -0.52
C ASP A 558 48.28 20.54 0.13
N LYS A 559 47.90 21.64 -0.53
CA LYS A 559 46.81 22.52 -0.07
C LYS A 559 45.49 21.75 0.05
N LYS A 560 45.11 20.96 -0.97
CA LYS A 560 43.87 20.18 -0.93
C LYS A 560 43.94 19.03 0.09
N VAL A 561 45.09 18.37 0.22
CA VAL A 561 45.29 17.31 1.22
C VAL A 561 45.21 17.89 2.64
N SER A 562 45.80 19.07 2.86
CA SER A 562 45.70 19.78 4.14
C SER A 562 44.25 20.11 4.49
N THR A 563 43.44 20.57 3.53
CA THR A 563 42.00 20.80 3.75
C THR A 563 41.26 19.53 4.19
N ILE A 564 41.63 18.36 3.67
CA ILE A 564 41.05 17.08 4.09
C ILE A 564 41.52 16.68 5.48
N VAL A 565 42.80 16.89 5.80
CA VAL A 565 43.35 16.65 7.15
C VAL A 565 42.67 17.55 8.17
N ASP A 566 42.42 18.81 7.85
CA ASP A 566 41.81 19.78 8.78
C ASP A 566 40.32 19.50 9.01
N TYR A 567 39.66 18.84 8.05
CA TYR A 567 38.27 18.40 8.17
C TYR A 567 38.11 17.16 9.09
N TYR A 568 39.18 16.40 9.35
CA TYR A 568 39.19 15.16 10.14
C TYR A 568 40.08 15.26 11.38
#